data_AF-A0A936WUK4-F1
#
_entry.id   AF-A0A936WUK4-F1
#
_cell.length_a   1.000
_cell.length_b   1.000
_cell.length_c   1.000
_cell.angle_alpha   90.00
_cell.angle_beta   90.00
_cell.angle_gamma   90.00
#
_symmetry.space_group_name_H-M   'P 1'
#
loop_
_entity.id
_entity.type
_entity.pdbx_description
1 polymer ?
#
loop_
_entity_poly.entity_id
_entity_poly.type
_entity_poly.pdbx_seq_one_letter_code
_entity_poly.pdbx_strand_id
1 'polypeptide(L)'
;MKKLLLFLWSMCGIFLIANAQNSPCNASFTYQIDGSIVRFYPAATTVNHPQKHFWLFGDGTLSDMPNPVHSYSGPGTYLVKHYKGFIGELF
;
A
#
# COMPACT_ATOMS: atom_id res chain seq x y z
N MET A 1 -58.52 2.27 19.50
CA MET A 1 -58.36 2.52 20.95
C MET A 1 -56.89 2.39 21.33
N LYS A 2 -56.45 3.24 22.25
CA LYS A 2 -55.08 3.65 22.63
C LYS A 2 -54.16 2.53 23.16
N LYS A 3 -52.83 2.74 22.97
CA LYS A 3 -51.70 2.70 23.96
C LYS A 3 -50.37 2.76 23.16
N LEU A 4 -49.65 3.87 23.02
CA LEU A 4 -48.93 4.75 23.95
C LEU A 4 -47.62 4.17 24.54
N LEU A 5 -46.51 4.50 23.84
CA LEU A 5 -45.15 4.93 24.24
C LEU A 5 -44.19 4.09 25.11
N LEU A 6 -42.88 4.37 24.85
CA LEU A 6 -41.62 4.19 25.63
C LEU A 6 -40.70 3.06 25.08
N PHE A 7 -39.40 3.23 24.80
CA PHE A 7 -38.37 4.14 25.34
C PHE A 7 -37.17 4.24 24.36
N LEU A 8 -36.46 5.37 24.39
CA LEU A 8 -35.21 5.60 23.66
C LEU A 8 -34.10 4.60 24.07
N TRP A 9 -33.59 3.82 23.13
CA TRP A 9 -32.17 3.45 23.06
C TRP A 9 -31.70 4.04 21.73
N SER A 10 -30.98 5.16 21.75
CA SER A 10 -29.52 5.03 21.75
C SER A 10 -29.06 3.87 20.86
N MET A 11 -29.43 3.90 19.58
CA MET A 11 -28.42 3.60 18.58
C MET A 11 -27.57 4.85 18.50
N CYS A 12 -26.70 4.91 19.52
CA CYS A 12 -25.39 5.51 19.54
C CYS A 12 -25.05 6.07 18.17
N GLY A 13 -24.87 7.39 18.10
CA GLY A 13 -24.34 8.02 16.92
C GLY A 13 -23.08 7.29 16.51
N ILE A 14 -23.18 6.46 15.47
CA ILE A 14 -22.02 6.11 14.70
C ILE A 14 -21.92 7.22 13.68
N PHE A 15 -21.47 8.39 14.15
CA PHE A 15 -20.55 9.15 13.33
C PHE A 15 -19.40 8.18 13.07
N LEU A 16 -19.45 7.48 11.93
CA LEU A 16 -18.22 7.02 11.31
C LEU A 16 -17.53 8.32 10.92
N ILE A 17 -16.79 8.89 11.86
CA ILE A 17 -15.59 9.61 11.47
C ILE A 17 -14.76 8.50 10.83
N ALA A 18 -14.90 8.33 9.52
CA ALA A 18 -13.86 7.71 8.75
C ALA A 18 -12.66 8.59 9.04
N ASN A 19 -11.79 8.14 9.95
CA ASN A 19 -10.46 8.66 9.99
C ASN A 19 -9.95 8.42 8.58
N ALA A 20 -9.90 9.46 7.74
CA ALA A 20 -9.04 9.45 6.57
C ALA A 20 -7.72 8.94 7.13
N GLN A 21 -7.27 7.76 6.70
CA GLN A 21 -6.07 7.18 7.28
C GLN A 21 -5.01 8.25 7.14
N ASN A 22 -4.63 8.83 8.28
CA ASN A 22 -3.46 9.68 8.40
C ASN A 22 -2.24 8.74 8.34
N SER A 23 -2.26 7.82 7.37
CA SER A 23 -1.17 6.96 7.04
C SER A 23 -0.13 7.95 6.53
N PRO A 24 1.04 8.06 7.17
CA PRO A 24 2.17 8.67 6.48
C PRO A 24 2.27 8.01 5.10
N CYS A 25 2.82 8.70 4.12
CA CYS A 25 3.13 8.16 2.80
C CYS A 25 4.08 6.96 2.95
N ASN A 26 3.55 5.85 3.41
CA ASN A 26 4.22 4.61 3.64
C ASN A 26 3.99 3.86 2.35
N ALA A 27 4.97 3.96 1.46
CA ALA A 27 4.98 3.10 0.30
C ALA A 27 4.81 1.67 0.81
N SER A 28 3.91 0.89 0.19
CA SER A 28 3.48 -0.42 0.69
C SER A 28 4.57 -1.49 0.50
N PHE A 29 5.82 -1.19 0.88
CA PHE A 29 7.01 -2.04 0.80
C PHE A 29 8.04 -1.66 1.89
N THR A 30 8.94 -2.59 2.17
CA THR A 30 10.15 -2.37 2.97
C THR A 30 11.39 -2.67 2.13
N TYR A 31 12.59 -2.31 2.60
CA TYR A 31 13.83 -2.53 1.86
C TYR A 31 15.01 -2.83 2.78
N GLN A 32 16.05 -3.44 2.22
CA GLN A 32 17.34 -3.68 2.87
C GLN A 32 18.47 -3.15 1.99
N ILE A 33 19.44 -2.46 2.59
CA ILE A 33 20.59 -1.86 1.91
C ILE A 33 21.85 -2.67 2.23
N ASP A 34 22.61 -2.99 1.19
CA ASP A 34 23.88 -3.70 1.24
C ASP A 34 24.85 -3.02 0.25
N GLY A 35 25.57 -2.00 0.73
CA GLY A 35 26.38 -1.12 -0.12
C GLY A 35 25.52 -0.39 -1.14
N SER A 36 25.79 -0.60 -2.44
CA SER A 36 25.02 -0.04 -3.55
C SER A 36 23.80 -0.88 -3.95
N ILE A 37 23.63 -2.05 -3.33
CA ILE A 37 22.54 -2.99 -3.65
C ILE A 37 21.40 -2.81 -2.66
N VAL A 38 20.19 -2.62 -3.18
CA VAL A 38 18.96 -2.52 -2.41
C VAL A 38 18.01 -3.65 -2.78
N ARG A 39 17.52 -4.37 -1.77
CA ARG A 39 16.53 -5.45 -1.90
C ARG A 39 15.17 -4.93 -1.44
N PHE A 40 14.15 -5.08 -2.26
CA PHE A 40 12.80 -4.57 -1.97
C PHE A 40 11.81 -5.70 -1.65
N TYR A 41 10.96 -5.47 -0.65
CA TYR A 41 9.97 -6.41 -0.16
C TYR A 41 8.59 -5.73 -0.11
N PRO A 42 7.71 -5.94 -1.11
CA PRO A 42 6.36 -5.40 -1.08
C PRO A 42 5.55 -6.01 0.07
N ALA A 43 4.60 -5.25 0.59
CA ALA A 43 3.68 -5.72 1.60
C ALA A 43 2.85 -6.88 1.03
N ALA A 44 2.82 -7.97 1.81
CA ALA A 44 1.98 -9.12 1.52
C ALA A 44 0.52 -8.70 1.34
N THR A 45 -0.19 -9.40 0.45
CA THR A 45 -1.63 -9.24 0.32
C THR A 45 -2.32 -10.51 0.78
N THR A 46 -3.52 -10.37 1.33
CA THR A 46 -4.34 -11.51 1.78
C THR A 46 -5.10 -12.17 0.64
N VAL A 47 -4.97 -11.64 -0.58
CA VAL A 47 -5.67 -12.12 -1.77
C VAL A 47 -4.82 -13.12 -2.52
N ASN A 48 -5.40 -14.28 -2.79
CA ASN A 48 -4.72 -15.39 -3.45
C ASN A 48 -4.85 -15.29 -4.97
N HIS A 49 -4.53 -14.12 -5.53
CA HIS A 49 -4.61 -13.84 -6.97
C HIS A 49 -3.23 -13.44 -7.52
N PRO A 50 -2.90 -13.83 -8.77
CA PRO A 50 -1.68 -13.37 -9.42
C PRO A 50 -1.59 -11.85 -9.46
N GLN A 51 -0.50 -11.30 -8.93
CA GLN A 51 -0.25 -9.86 -8.89
C GLN A 51 0.81 -9.47 -9.92
N LYS A 52 0.61 -8.33 -10.57
CA LYS A 52 1.65 -7.65 -11.32
C LYS A 52 2.34 -6.62 -10.43
N HIS A 53 3.64 -6.51 -10.59
CA HIS A 53 4.47 -5.54 -9.88
C HIS A 53 5.09 -4.61 -10.91
N PHE A 54 5.26 -3.35 -10.53
CA PHE A 54 5.99 -2.38 -11.33
C PHE A 54 6.74 -1.45 -10.39
N TRP A 55 8.05 -1.36 -10.59
CA TRP A 55 8.97 -0.59 -9.77
C TRP A 55 9.63 0.50 -10.61
N LEU A 56 9.63 1.73 -10.10
CA LEU A 56 10.43 2.85 -10.58
C LEU A 56 11.50 3.12 -9.52
N PHE A 57 12.78 2.93 -9.83
CA PHE A 57 13.85 3.06 -8.82
C PHE A 57 14.34 4.50 -8.60
N GLY A 58 13.86 5.46 -9.40
CA GLY A 58 14.23 6.87 -9.30
C GLY A 58 15.51 7.27 -10.03
N ASP A 59 16.22 6.30 -10.63
CA ASP A 59 17.44 6.49 -11.44
C ASP A 59 17.21 6.27 -12.94
N GLY A 60 15.95 6.12 -13.37
CA GLY A 60 15.54 5.84 -14.74
C GLY A 60 15.38 4.35 -15.07
N THR A 61 15.74 3.45 -14.14
CA THR A 61 15.57 2.00 -14.34
C THR A 61 14.28 1.48 -13.70
N LEU A 62 13.83 0.30 -14.16
CA LEU A 62 12.53 -0.30 -13.87
C LEU A 62 12.65 -1.79 -13.52
N SER A 63 11.64 -2.34 -12.84
CA SER A 63 11.48 -3.80 -12.69
C SER A 63 10.02 -4.21 -12.58
N ASP A 64 9.69 -5.40 -13.08
CA ASP A 64 8.39 -6.06 -12.93
C ASP A 64 8.42 -7.27 -11.97
N MET A 65 9.57 -7.53 -11.34
CA MET A 65 9.72 -8.61 -10.36
C MET A 65 8.97 -8.29 -9.07
N PRO A 66 8.40 -9.29 -8.38
CA PRO A 66 7.76 -9.08 -7.07
C PRO A 66 8.71 -8.54 -6.00
N ASN A 67 9.91 -9.11 -5.92
CA ASN A 67 10.94 -8.78 -4.93
C ASN A 67 12.25 -8.43 -5.64
N PRO A 68 12.35 -7.25 -6.28
CA PRO A 68 13.52 -6.92 -7.07
C PRO A 68 14.74 -6.64 -6.18
N VAL A 69 15.90 -6.94 -6.75
CA VAL A 69 17.21 -6.48 -6.26
C VAL A 69 17.73 -5.47 -7.26
N HIS A 70 18.06 -4.27 -6.80
CA HIS A 70 18.52 -3.18 -7.64
C HIS A 70 19.90 -2.67 -7.19
N SER A 71 20.77 -2.33 -8.13
CA SER A 71 22.09 -1.77 -7.84
C SER A 71 22.17 -0.33 -8.34
N TYR A 72 22.40 0.60 -7.41
CA TYR A 72 22.59 2.01 -7.74
C TYR A 72 24.05 2.28 -8.15
N SER A 73 24.26 3.19 -9.10
CA SER A 73 25.60 3.51 -9.62
C SER A 73 26.44 4.37 -8.68
N GLY A 74 25.81 5.05 -7.71
CA GLY A 74 26.49 5.92 -6.76
C GLY A 74 25.63 6.26 -5.55
N PRO A 75 26.23 6.92 -4.54
CA PRO A 75 25.48 7.41 -3.39
C PRO A 75 24.53 8.53 -3.82
N GLY A 76 23.32 8.53 -3.25
CA GLY A 76 22.31 9.53 -3.54
C GLY A 76 20.96 9.21 -2.90
N THR A 77 20.03 10.16 -3.02
CA THR A 77 18.63 9.96 -2.62
C THR A 77 17.81 9.65 -3.86
N TYR A 78 17.18 8.48 -3.88
CA TYR A 78 16.37 8.01 -5.01
C TYR A 78 14.90 7.88 -4.59
N LEU A 79 13.99 8.44 -5.40
CA LEU A 79 12.55 8.31 -5.19
C LEU A 79 12.05 7.00 -5.79
N VAL A 80 11.84 6.00 -4.93
CA VAL A 80 11.32 4.69 -5.34
C VAL A 80 9.79 4.68 -5.31
N LYS A 81 9.17 4.21 -6.39
CA LYS A 81 7.70 4.00 -6.46
C LYS A 81 7.42 2.54 -6.80
N HIS A 82 6.41 1.99 -6.13
CA HIS A 82 5.92 0.63 -6.37
C HIS A 82 4.44 0.67 -6.70
N TYR A 83 4.06 0.02 -7.79
CA TYR A 83 2.69 -0.22 -8.18
C TYR A 83 2.45 -1.72 -8.17
N LYS A 84 1.28 -2.12 -7.67
CA LYS A 84 0.78 -3.48 -7.75
C LYS A 84 -0.66 -3.48 -8.22
N GLY A 85 -1.02 -4.45 -9.03
CA GLY A 85 -2.38 -4.62 -9.53
C GLY A 85 -2.68 -6.08 -9.83
N PHE A 86 -3.96 -6.37 -10.03
CA PHE A 86 -4.42 -7.69 -10.40
C PHE A 86 -4.39 -7.86 -11.91
N ILE A 87 -4.13 -9.08 -12.37
CA ILE A 87 -4.28 -9.43 -13.78
C ILE A 87 -5.78 -9.33 -14.11
N GLY A 88 -6.20 -8.27 -14.79
CA GLY A 88 -7.61 -8.03 -15.16
C GLY A 88 -8.09 -6.60 -14.95
N GLU A 89 -7.36 -5.76 -14.21
CA GLU A 89 -7.63 -4.33 -14.12
C GLU A 89 -6.51 -3.57 -14.83
N LEU A 90 -6.89 -2.76 -15.83
CA LEU A 90 -5.97 -1.85 -16.53
C LEU A 90 -5.61 -0.70 -15.57
N PHE A 91 -4.32 -0.39 -15.48
CA PHE A 91 -3.82 0.81 -14.81
C PHE A 91 -4.12 2.07 -15.63
#